data_AF-W8C0U3-F1
#
_entry.id   AF-W8C0U3-F1
#
_cell.length_a   1.000
_cell.length_b   1.000
_cell.length_c   1.000
_cell.angle_alpha   90.00
_cell.angle_beta   90.00
_cell.angle_gamma   90.00
#
_symmetry.space_group_name_H-M   'P 1'
#
loop_
_entity.id
_entity.type
_entity.pdbx_description
1 polymer ?
#
loop_
_entity_poly.entity_id
_entity_poly.type
_entity_poly.pdbx_seq_one_letter_code
_entity_poly.pdbx_strand_id
1 'polypeptide(L)'
;MERKKLYPFLDSAYQGFASGDPGKDAWAVRYFVDRGFELFVAQSFAKNFGLYCERVGNLTVVQRNAASSEAVASQFTLLVRGMYSNPPAFGSRIVATILNTPELRKEWMECIETMSGRIIKMRKALFERLTELQTPGTWDHIVSQIGMFSYTGLNEKQVRVLIDEFHIYLLKSGRINMCGLNENNVDYVAQAIHTAVTKA
;
A
#
# COMPACT_ATOMS: atom_id res chain seq x y z
N MET A 1 1.50 -20.05 12.01
CA MET A 1 0.40 -20.50 11.14
C MET A 1 0.33 -22.03 11.08
N GLU A 2 1.43 -22.74 10.79
CA GLU A 2 1.49 -24.22 10.65
C GLU A 2 0.98 -24.98 11.89
N ARG A 3 1.55 -24.71 13.08
CA ARG A 3 1.15 -25.37 14.34
C ARG A 3 -0.34 -25.27 14.63
N LYS A 4 -0.97 -24.15 14.24
CA LYS A 4 -2.39 -23.87 14.45
C LYS A 4 -3.27 -24.26 13.25
N LYS A 5 -2.68 -24.83 12.18
CA LYS A 5 -3.37 -25.20 10.93
C LYS A 5 -4.23 -24.06 10.36
N LEU A 6 -3.72 -22.83 10.41
CA LEU A 6 -4.43 -21.66 9.89
C LEU A 6 -4.35 -21.60 8.36
N TYR A 7 -5.43 -21.11 7.74
CA TYR A 7 -5.49 -20.83 6.30
C TYR A 7 -5.18 -19.35 6.04
N PRO A 8 -4.05 -19.02 5.40
CA PRO A 8 -3.67 -17.63 5.13
C PRO A 8 -4.59 -16.99 4.07
N PHE A 9 -4.99 -15.75 4.35
CA PHE A 9 -5.56 -14.83 3.37
C PHE A 9 -4.73 -13.55 3.41
N LEU A 10 -3.98 -13.30 2.34
CA LEU A 10 -3.14 -12.10 2.19
C LEU A 10 -3.86 -11.03 1.35
N ASP A 11 -3.89 -9.80 1.84
CA ASP A 11 -4.30 -8.61 1.08
C ASP A 11 -3.05 -7.92 0.52
N SER A 12 -2.96 -7.85 -0.82
CA SER A 12 -1.81 -7.34 -1.57
C SER A 12 -2.21 -6.15 -2.44
N ALA A 13 -2.40 -4.99 -1.81
CA ALA A 13 -2.79 -3.75 -2.49
C ALA A 13 -1.62 -2.81 -2.88
N TYR A 14 -0.41 -3.07 -2.39
CA TYR A 14 0.74 -2.14 -2.48
C TYR A 14 2.00 -2.76 -3.08
N GLN A 15 1.88 -3.85 -3.83
CA GLN A 15 3.03 -4.50 -4.46
C GLN A 15 3.76 -3.53 -5.40
N GLY A 16 5.04 -3.29 -5.14
CA GLY A 16 5.90 -2.29 -5.79
C GLY A 16 5.99 -0.98 -5.02
N PHE A 17 4.94 -0.59 -4.29
CA PHE A 17 4.90 0.68 -3.56
C PHE A 17 5.64 0.66 -2.22
N ALA A 18 5.92 -0.53 -1.67
CA ALA A 18 6.61 -0.62 -0.39
C ALA A 18 8.13 -0.48 -0.57
N SER A 19 8.71 -1.11 -1.60
CA SER A 19 10.15 -1.13 -1.81
C SER A 19 10.64 -0.59 -3.17
N GLY A 20 9.74 -0.33 -4.11
CA GLY A 20 10.09 -0.08 -5.52
C GLY A 20 10.22 -1.35 -6.35
N ASP A 21 10.17 -2.53 -5.72
CA ASP A 21 10.28 -3.82 -6.41
C ASP A 21 9.04 -4.69 -6.10
N PRO A 22 8.15 -4.88 -7.09
CA PRO A 22 7.01 -5.78 -6.95
C PRO A 22 7.38 -7.23 -6.58
N GLY A 23 8.53 -7.72 -7.02
CA GLY A 23 9.04 -9.05 -6.71
C GLY A 23 9.42 -9.19 -5.23
N LYS A 24 10.13 -8.18 -4.70
CA LYS A 24 10.46 -8.09 -3.27
C LYS A 24 9.20 -7.94 -2.42
N ASP A 25 8.25 -7.12 -2.84
CA ASP A 25 7.01 -6.89 -2.10
C ASP A 25 6.09 -8.13 -2.06
N ALA A 26 6.25 -9.07 -3.00
CA ALA A 26 5.55 -10.36 -2.99
C ALA A 26 6.27 -11.46 -2.17
N TRP A 27 7.38 -11.15 -1.50
CA TRP A 27 8.17 -12.14 -0.78
C TRP A 27 7.35 -12.95 0.23
N ALA A 28 6.49 -12.30 1.02
CA ALA A 28 5.69 -12.99 2.03
C ALA A 28 4.74 -14.02 1.38
N VAL A 29 4.05 -13.66 0.29
CA VAL A 29 3.18 -14.61 -0.43
C VAL A 29 4.00 -15.82 -0.90
N ARG A 30 5.12 -15.58 -1.58
CA ARG A 30 6.00 -16.64 -2.10
C ARG A 30 6.53 -17.52 -0.98
N TYR A 31 6.97 -16.93 0.12
CA TYR A 31 7.46 -17.66 1.29
C TYR A 31 6.40 -18.61 1.86
N PHE A 32 5.14 -18.17 1.97
CA PHE A 32 4.06 -19.06 2.41
C PHE A 32 3.80 -20.21 1.42
N VAL A 33 3.83 -19.93 0.12
CA VAL A 33 3.71 -20.97 -0.92
C VAL A 33 4.87 -21.97 -0.85
N ASP A 34 6.10 -21.51 -0.70
CA ASP A 34 7.31 -22.35 -0.59
C ASP A 34 7.29 -23.22 0.67
N ARG A 35 6.63 -22.75 1.74
CA ARG A 35 6.34 -23.53 2.96
C ARG A 35 5.20 -24.54 2.78
N GLY A 36 4.60 -24.61 1.60
CA GLY A 36 3.54 -25.55 1.23
C GLY A 36 2.15 -25.14 1.69
N PHE A 37 1.89 -23.86 1.99
CA PHE A 37 0.55 -23.40 2.34
C PHE A 37 -0.36 -23.33 1.11
N GLU A 38 -1.60 -23.77 1.31
CA GLU A 38 -2.73 -23.31 0.50
C GLU A 38 -3.20 -21.97 1.07
N LEU A 39 -3.55 -21.02 0.20
CA LEU A 39 -3.85 -19.65 0.63
C LEU A 39 -4.71 -18.89 -0.38
N PHE A 40 -5.24 -17.75 0.07
CA PHE A 40 -5.84 -16.73 -0.79
C PHE A 40 -4.95 -15.49 -0.86
N VAL A 41 -4.92 -14.85 -2.03
CA VAL A 41 -4.37 -13.51 -2.21
C VAL A 41 -5.39 -12.63 -2.90
N ALA A 42 -5.85 -11.57 -2.22
CA ALA A 42 -6.60 -10.49 -2.86
C ALA A 42 -5.60 -9.44 -3.34
N GLN A 43 -5.47 -9.27 -4.66
CA GLN A 43 -4.55 -8.31 -5.26
C GLN A 43 -5.32 -7.13 -5.82
N SER A 44 -4.85 -5.90 -5.56
CA SER A 44 -5.41 -4.68 -6.12
C SER A 44 -4.44 -4.02 -7.08
N PHE A 45 -4.94 -3.53 -8.21
CA PHE A 45 -4.16 -2.71 -9.15
C PHE A 45 -4.41 -1.20 -9.01
N ALA A 46 -5.15 -0.79 -7.99
CA ALA A 46 -5.53 0.61 -7.81
C ALA A 46 -4.33 1.54 -7.60
N LYS A 47 -3.28 1.07 -6.92
CA LYS A 47 -2.14 1.91 -6.51
C LYS A 47 -0.98 1.75 -7.49
N ASN A 48 -0.54 0.51 -7.72
CA ASN A 48 0.58 0.18 -8.59
C ASN A 48 0.34 0.46 -10.09
N PHE A 49 -0.91 0.52 -10.56
CA PHE A 49 -1.24 1.01 -11.90
C PHE A 49 -1.94 2.38 -11.91
N GLY A 50 -2.20 2.98 -10.74
CA GLY A 50 -3.00 4.19 -10.65
C GLY A 50 -4.47 4.03 -11.07
N LEU A 51 -4.97 2.80 -11.21
CA LEU A 51 -6.32 2.49 -11.69
C LEU A 51 -7.35 2.49 -10.56
N TYR A 52 -7.34 3.55 -9.73
CA TYR A 52 -8.16 3.64 -8.51
C TYR A 52 -9.65 3.39 -8.78
N CYS A 53 -10.20 4.07 -9.77
CA CYS A 53 -11.63 4.04 -10.08
C CYS A 53 -12.02 2.96 -11.10
N GLU A 54 -11.06 2.31 -11.75
CA GLU A 54 -11.35 1.22 -12.71
C GLU A 54 -11.66 -0.12 -12.02
N ARG A 55 -11.45 -0.18 -10.70
CA ARG A 55 -11.83 -1.31 -9.83
C ARG A 55 -11.23 -2.65 -10.28
N VAL A 56 -9.95 -2.61 -10.68
CA VAL A 56 -9.22 -3.80 -11.17
C VAL A 56 -8.46 -4.47 -10.03
N GLY A 57 -8.58 -5.78 -9.97
CA GLY A 57 -7.86 -6.65 -9.06
C GLY A 57 -8.03 -8.11 -9.47
N ASN A 58 -7.46 -9.01 -8.68
CA ASN A 58 -7.73 -10.43 -8.81
C ASN A 58 -7.78 -11.12 -7.44
N LEU A 59 -8.38 -12.31 -7.43
CA LEU A 59 -8.27 -13.25 -6.34
C LEU A 59 -7.43 -14.43 -6.84
N THR A 60 -6.30 -14.68 -6.19
CA THR A 60 -5.50 -15.88 -6.43
C THR A 60 -5.82 -16.90 -5.36
N VAL A 61 -6.08 -18.14 -5.79
CA VAL A 61 -6.25 -19.30 -4.90
C VAL A 61 -5.10 -20.26 -5.14
N VAL A 62 -4.29 -20.50 -4.12
CA VAL A 62 -3.19 -21.46 -4.17
C VAL A 62 -3.66 -22.75 -3.52
N GLN A 63 -3.60 -23.85 -4.26
CA GLN A 63 -3.98 -25.19 -3.80
C GLN A 63 -2.85 -26.17 -4.09
N ARG A 64 -2.78 -27.25 -3.30
CA ARG A 64 -1.83 -28.35 -3.54
C ARG A 64 -2.33 -29.29 -4.63
N ASN A 65 -3.64 -29.51 -4.69
CA ASN A 65 -4.26 -30.43 -5.63
C ASN A 65 -4.81 -29.67 -6.85
N ALA A 66 -4.21 -29.90 -8.02
CA ALA A 66 -4.68 -29.32 -9.27
C ALA A 66 -6.12 -29.75 -9.63
N ALA A 67 -6.54 -30.96 -9.23
CA ALA A 67 -7.88 -31.47 -9.51
C ALA A 67 -8.99 -30.69 -8.79
N SER A 68 -8.68 -30.00 -7.68
CA SER A 68 -9.67 -29.15 -6.99
C SER A 68 -9.82 -27.75 -7.58
N SER A 69 -8.88 -27.30 -8.43
CA SER A 69 -8.86 -25.94 -8.95
C SER A 69 -10.10 -25.60 -9.78
N GLU A 70 -10.55 -26.52 -10.64
CA GLU A 70 -11.77 -26.31 -11.44
C GLU A 70 -13.02 -26.25 -10.57
N ALA A 71 -13.12 -27.13 -9.57
CA ALA A 71 -14.23 -27.13 -8.63
C ALA A 71 -14.29 -25.80 -7.86
N VAL A 72 -13.16 -25.31 -7.35
CA VAL A 72 -13.09 -24.02 -6.66
C VAL A 72 -13.44 -22.85 -7.60
N ALA A 73 -12.89 -22.82 -8.81
CA ALA A 73 -13.19 -21.78 -9.80
C ALA A 73 -14.69 -21.75 -10.16
N SER A 74 -15.34 -22.91 -10.26
CA SER A 74 -16.78 -23.00 -10.52
C SER A 74 -17.61 -22.33 -9.41
N GLN A 75 -17.24 -22.53 -8.14
CA GLN A 75 -17.95 -21.92 -7.01
C GLN A 75 -17.75 -20.40 -6.97
N PHE A 76 -16.55 -19.91 -7.24
CA PHE A 76 -16.32 -18.47 -7.38
C PHE A 76 -17.11 -17.86 -8.54
N THR A 77 -17.24 -18.58 -9.66
CA THR A 77 -18.03 -18.11 -10.80
C THR A 77 -19.52 -17.99 -10.43
N LEU A 78 -20.06 -18.93 -9.65
CA LEU A 78 -21.43 -18.82 -9.13
C LEU A 78 -21.61 -17.59 -8.23
N LEU A 79 -20.66 -17.34 -7.31
CA LEU A 79 -20.67 -16.16 -6.45
C LEU A 79 -20.61 -14.86 -7.27
N VAL A 80 -19.66 -14.75 -8.20
CA VAL A 80 -19.51 -13.59 -9.09
C VAL A 80 -20.78 -13.36 -9.89
N ARG A 81 -21.38 -14.43 -10.44
CA ARG A 81 -22.61 -14.35 -11.22
C ARG A 81 -23.78 -13.81 -10.41
N GLY A 82 -23.90 -14.24 -9.15
CA GLY A 82 -24.95 -13.77 -8.24
C GLY A 82 -24.74 -12.33 -7.73
N MET A 83 -23.49 -11.86 -7.66
CA MET A 83 -23.15 -10.54 -7.10
C MET A 83 -23.14 -9.43 -8.14
N TYR A 84 -22.43 -9.63 -9.26
CA TYR A 84 -22.20 -8.57 -10.25
C TYR A 84 -22.07 -9.09 -11.69
N SER A 85 -22.43 -10.35 -11.95
CA SER A 85 -22.34 -11.03 -13.24
C SER A 85 -20.91 -11.23 -13.77
N ASN A 86 -20.18 -10.16 -14.09
CA ASN A 86 -18.83 -10.21 -14.65
C ASN A 86 -18.04 -8.93 -14.32
N PRO A 87 -16.70 -9.01 -14.18
CA PRO A 87 -15.87 -7.88 -13.77
C PRO A 87 -15.69 -6.83 -14.89
N PRO A 88 -15.36 -5.57 -14.54
CA PRO A 88 -15.09 -4.52 -15.52
C PRO A 88 -13.88 -4.86 -16.42
N ALA A 89 -14.09 -4.78 -17.72
CA ALA A 89 -13.08 -5.21 -18.70
C ALA A 89 -11.98 -4.18 -18.95
N PHE A 90 -12.29 -2.87 -18.86
CA PHE A 90 -11.39 -1.80 -19.31
C PHE A 90 -10.03 -1.83 -18.61
N GLY A 91 -10.01 -1.65 -17.28
CA GLY A 91 -8.74 -1.64 -16.56
C GLY A 91 -8.05 -3.00 -16.54
N SER A 92 -8.80 -4.11 -16.64
CA SER A 92 -8.24 -5.45 -16.80
C SER A 92 -7.44 -5.58 -18.10
N ARG A 93 -7.93 -4.98 -19.20
CA ARG A 93 -7.20 -4.93 -20.48
C ARG A 93 -5.95 -4.07 -20.38
N ILE A 94 -5.99 -2.92 -19.69
CA ILE A 94 -4.79 -2.09 -19.46
C ILE A 94 -3.70 -2.88 -18.75
N VAL A 95 -4.06 -3.52 -17.62
CA VAL A 95 -3.11 -4.34 -16.85
C VAL A 95 -2.56 -5.48 -17.70
N ALA A 96 -3.42 -6.20 -18.43
CA ALA A 96 -3.00 -7.30 -19.29
C ALA A 96 -2.06 -6.81 -20.42
N THR A 97 -2.36 -5.69 -21.08
CA THR A 97 -1.53 -5.12 -22.14
C THR A 97 -0.15 -4.74 -21.60
N ILE A 98 -0.08 -4.06 -20.46
CA ILE A 98 1.19 -3.64 -19.87
C ILE A 98 2.01 -4.86 -19.43
N LEU A 99 1.42 -5.81 -18.70
CA LEU A 99 2.16 -6.94 -18.13
C LEU A 99 2.63 -7.96 -19.18
N ASN A 100 1.92 -8.08 -20.30
CA ASN A 100 2.27 -9.01 -21.39
C ASN A 100 3.14 -8.38 -22.49
N THR A 101 3.40 -7.07 -22.43
CA THR A 101 4.27 -6.37 -23.40
C THR A 101 5.59 -6.01 -22.71
N PRO A 102 6.73 -6.63 -23.08
CA PRO A 102 8.00 -6.46 -22.36
C PRO A 102 8.42 -5.00 -22.18
N GLU A 103 8.24 -4.16 -23.20
CA GLU A 103 8.61 -2.75 -23.20
C GLU A 103 7.73 -1.95 -22.23
N LEU A 104 6.41 -2.15 -22.26
CA LEU A 104 5.48 -1.49 -21.34
C LEU A 104 5.66 -1.98 -19.91
N ARG A 105 5.97 -3.26 -19.72
CA ARG A 105 6.27 -3.81 -18.39
C ARG A 105 7.52 -3.16 -17.81
N LYS A 106 8.55 -2.93 -18.64
CA LYS A 106 9.76 -2.23 -18.21
C LYS A 106 9.45 -0.79 -17.79
N GLU A 107 8.72 -0.05 -18.62
CA GLU A 107 8.29 1.33 -18.31
C GLU A 107 7.44 1.39 -17.02
N TRP A 108 6.54 0.42 -16.84
CA TRP A 108 5.75 0.32 -15.61
C TRP A 108 6.62 0.10 -14.38
N MET A 109 7.65 -0.74 -14.45
CA MET A 109 8.59 -0.94 -13.34
C MET A 109 9.35 0.35 -13.00
N GLU A 110 9.80 1.10 -14.01
CA GLU A 110 10.45 2.40 -13.82
C GLU A 110 9.50 3.43 -13.17
N CYS A 111 8.22 3.41 -13.54
CA CYS A 111 7.18 4.22 -12.90
C CYS A 111 6.99 3.85 -11.42
N ILE A 112 6.99 2.55 -11.09
CA ILE A 112 6.92 2.07 -9.71
C ILE A 112 8.10 2.58 -8.89
N GLU A 113 9.32 2.41 -9.39
CA GLU A 113 10.54 2.88 -8.72
C GLU A 113 10.50 4.39 -8.47
N THR A 114 10.06 5.16 -9.46
CA THR A 114 9.88 6.61 -9.35
C THR A 114 8.90 6.98 -8.24
N MET A 115 7.72 6.34 -8.21
CA MET A 115 6.69 6.62 -7.20
C MET A 115 7.15 6.23 -5.79
N SER A 116 7.74 5.04 -5.62
CA SER A 116 8.27 4.60 -4.32
C SER A 116 9.44 5.47 -3.87
N GLY A 117 10.34 5.84 -4.79
CA GLY A 117 11.50 6.67 -4.51
C GLY A 117 11.10 8.04 -4.00
N ARG A 118 10.07 8.66 -4.60
CA ARG A 118 9.51 9.93 -4.12
C ARG A 118 8.91 9.82 -2.73
N ILE A 119 8.19 8.73 -2.42
CA ILE A 119 7.61 8.51 -1.08
C ILE A 119 8.73 8.37 -0.04
N ILE A 120 9.79 7.60 -0.34
CA ILE A 120 10.96 7.44 0.53
C ILE A 120 11.66 8.79 0.74
N LYS A 121 11.83 9.58 -0.33
CA LYS A 121 12.38 10.94 -0.25
C LYS A 121 11.59 11.82 0.71
N MET A 122 10.25 11.79 0.64
CA MET A 122 9.39 12.60 1.51
C MET A 122 9.37 12.10 2.96
N ARG A 123 9.49 10.79 3.19
CA ARG A 123 9.70 10.24 4.54
C ARG A 123 10.99 10.78 5.16
N LYS A 124 12.08 10.72 4.41
CA LYS A 124 13.38 11.22 4.85
C LYS A 124 13.33 12.73 5.13
N ALA A 125 12.79 13.52 4.20
CA ALA A 125 12.66 14.97 4.36
C ALA A 125 11.82 15.34 5.60
N LEU A 126 10.67 14.70 5.82
CA LEU A 126 9.86 14.97 7.00
C LEU A 126 10.61 14.63 8.30
N PHE A 127 11.27 13.47 8.34
CA PHE A 127 12.07 13.05 9.49
C PHE A 127 13.22 14.03 9.80
N GLU A 128 13.97 14.44 8.78
CA GLU A 128 15.09 15.39 8.93
C GLU A 128 14.60 16.72 9.51
N ARG A 129 13.49 17.26 9.00
CA ARG A 129 12.92 18.53 9.50
C ARG A 129 12.44 18.44 10.93
N LEU A 130 11.77 17.34 11.30
CA LEU A 130 11.34 17.13 12.68
C LEU A 130 12.52 17.02 13.65
N THR A 131 13.62 16.41 13.20
CA THR A 131 14.87 16.27 13.95
C THR A 131 15.60 17.61 14.09
N GLU A 132 15.70 18.39 13.01
CA GLU A 132 16.26 19.74 12.99
C GLU A 132 15.49 20.69 13.94
N LEU A 133 14.16 20.58 13.96
CA LEU A 133 13.29 21.31 14.88
C LEU A 133 13.35 20.79 16.33
N GLN A 134 14.10 19.72 16.61
CA GLN A 134 14.15 19.07 17.92
C GLN A 134 12.75 18.73 18.47
N THR A 135 11.87 18.26 17.59
CA THR A 135 10.49 17.95 17.94
C THR A 135 10.44 16.86 19.01
N PRO A 136 9.73 17.04 20.15
CA PRO A 136 9.72 16.07 21.23
C PRO A 136 9.34 14.64 20.79
N GLY A 137 10.03 13.64 21.33
CA GLY A 137 9.86 12.22 21.00
C GLY A 137 10.84 11.72 19.94
N THR A 138 10.65 10.46 19.51
CA THR A 138 11.43 9.84 18.44
C THR A 138 10.62 9.77 17.16
N TRP A 139 11.25 10.04 16.02
CA TRP A 139 10.59 10.10 14.71
C TRP A 139 11.13 9.06 13.71
N ASP A 140 12.00 8.15 14.15
CA ASP A 140 12.65 7.12 13.32
C ASP A 140 11.65 6.21 12.61
N HIS A 141 10.47 6.03 13.18
CA HIS A 141 9.40 5.24 12.56
C HIS A 141 8.90 5.82 11.23
N ILE A 142 9.07 7.12 10.98
CA ILE A 142 8.70 7.72 9.69
C ILE A 142 9.54 7.13 8.55
N VAL A 143 10.82 6.89 8.79
CA VAL A 143 11.76 6.33 7.81
C VAL A 143 11.84 4.81 7.85
N SER A 144 11.53 4.18 8.99
CA SER A 144 11.52 2.71 9.11
C SER A 144 10.23 2.07 8.56
N GLN A 145 9.11 2.79 8.57
CA GLN A 145 7.86 2.35 7.95
C GLN A 145 7.93 2.44 6.43
N ILE A 146 7.17 1.56 5.76
CA ILE A 146 7.14 1.41 4.30
C ILE A 146 5.79 1.78 3.70
N GLY A 147 5.76 2.01 2.39
CA GLY A 147 4.55 2.28 1.63
C GLY A 147 4.03 3.71 1.77
N MET A 148 2.77 3.93 1.35
CA MET A 148 2.19 5.27 1.21
C MET A 148 1.83 5.96 2.53
N PHE A 149 1.61 5.21 3.60
CA PHE A 149 1.06 5.74 4.84
C PHE A 149 2.08 5.66 5.98
N SER A 150 2.10 6.68 6.82
CA SER A 150 2.86 6.67 8.07
C SER A 150 1.89 6.75 9.24
N TYR A 151 2.06 5.90 10.25
CA TYR A 151 1.45 6.12 11.56
C TYR A 151 2.39 7.03 12.34
N THR A 152 2.04 8.31 12.44
CA THR A 152 2.94 9.33 13.03
C THR A 152 3.06 9.21 14.54
N GLY A 153 2.09 8.58 15.21
CA GLY A 153 2.00 8.56 16.68
C GLY A 153 1.28 9.77 17.27
N LEU A 154 0.85 10.72 16.44
CA LEU A 154 0.07 11.88 16.89
C LEU A 154 -1.28 11.42 17.44
N ASN A 155 -1.63 11.94 18.62
CA ASN A 155 -2.92 11.70 19.24
C ASN A 155 -4.02 12.61 18.64
N GLU A 156 -5.28 12.34 18.99
CA GLU A 156 -6.41 13.08 18.40
C GLU A 156 -6.36 14.59 18.70
N LYS A 157 -5.85 15.03 19.85
CA LYS A 157 -5.73 16.47 20.17
C LYS A 157 -4.72 17.15 19.26
N GLN A 158 -3.56 16.52 19.06
CA GLN A 158 -2.52 17.02 18.17
C GLN A 158 -3.01 17.03 16.71
N VAL A 159 -3.74 15.99 16.29
CA VAL A 159 -4.38 15.95 14.96
C VAL A 159 -5.39 17.09 14.78
N ARG A 160 -6.17 17.45 15.81
CA ARG A 160 -7.08 18.59 15.74
C ARG A 160 -6.33 19.91 15.57
N VAL A 161 -5.24 20.13 16.30
CA VAL A 161 -4.39 21.32 16.09
C VAL A 161 -3.93 21.42 14.64
N LEU A 162 -3.47 20.30 14.05
CA LEU A 162 -3.07 20.26 12.64
C LEU A 162 -4.21 20.64 11.68
N ILE A 163 -5.44 20.21 11.95
CA ILE A 163 -6.61 20.51 11.10
C ILE A 163 -7.08 21.96 11.30
N ASP A 164 -7.29 22.35 12.55
CA ASP A 164 -7.99 23.60 12.91
C ASP A 164 -7.09 24.82 12.71
N GLU A 165 -5.80 24.72 13.05
CA GLU A 165 -4.85 25.84 12.97
C GLU A 165 -4.02 25.82 11.68
N PHE A 166 -3.66 24.63 11.18
CA PHE A 166 -2.73 24.48 10.05
C PHE A 166 -3.37 23.92 8.78
N HIS A 167 -4.66 23.56 8.81
CA HIS A 167 -5.39 23.01 7.67
C HIS A 167 -4.71 21.78 7.03
N ILE A 168 -4.04 20.97 7.85
CA ILE A 168 -3.42 19.69 7.46
C ILE A 168 -4.38 18.56 7.85
N TYR A 169 -4.98 17.93 6.84
CA TYR A 169 -6.00 16.90 7.04
C TYR A 169 -5.40 15.50 7.03
N LEU A 170 -5.57 14.81 8.16
CA LEU A 170 -5.12 13.44 8.37
C LEU A 170 -6.14 12.66 9.21
N LEU A 171 -5.98 11.33 9.30
CA LEU A 171 -6.88 10.54 10.14
C LEU A 171 -6.68 10.86 11.61
N LYS A 172 -7.77 10.81 12.39
CA LYS A 172 -7.76 10.95 13.86
C LYS A 172 -6.78 10.00 14.57
N SER A 173 -6.43 8.89 13.94
CA SER A 173 -5.44 7.92 14.41
C SER A 173 -3.98 8.36 14.23
N GLY A 174 -3.72 9.56 13.69
CA GLY A 174 -2.38 10.01 13.32
C GLY A 174 -1.85 9.35 12.03
N ARG A 175 -2.68 8.60 11.28
CA ARG A 175 -2.26 8.04 9.99
C ARG A 175 -2.24 9.15 8.92
N ILE A 176 -1.06 9.46 8.42
CA ILE A 176 -0.83 10.42 7.32
C ILE A 176 -0.54 9.69 6.00
N ASN A 177 -0.91 10.32 4.87
CA ASN A 177 -0.54 9.88 3.54
C ASN A 177 0.73 10.62 3.08
N MET A 178 1.86 9.93 3.00
CA MET A 178 3.14 10.48 2.56
C MET A 178 3.09 10.99 1.12
N CYS A 179 2.13 10.51 0.32
CA CYS A 179 1.98 11.00 -1.04
C CYS A 179 1.56 12.48 -1.11
N GLY A 180 0.93 13.02 -0.06
CA GLY A 180 0.55 14.43 0.00
C GLY A 180 1.70 15.39 0.30
N LEU A 181 2.85 14.86 0.75
CA LEU A 181 4.05 15.67 0.96
C LEU A 181 4.81 15.89 -0.36
N ASN A 182 5.38 17.08 -0.48
CA ASN A 182 6.28 17.49 -1.55
C ASN A 182 7.26 18.54 -1.00
N GLU A 183 8.22 18.94 -1.82
CA GLU A 183 9.27 19.89 -1.45
C GLU A 183 8.73 21.26 -1.04
N ASN A 184 7.54 21.64 -1.52
CA ASN A 184 6.95 22.94 -1.23
C ASN A 184 6.15 22.96 0.07
N ASN A 185 5.81 21.80 0.66
CA ASN A 185 4.98 21.74 1.86
C ASN A 185 5.58 20.94 3.04
N VAL A 186 6.66 20.19 2.82
CA VAL A 186 7.23 19.33 3.88
C VAL A 186 7.70 20.15 5.10
N ASP A 187 8.28 21.32 4.88
CA ASP A 187 8.74 22.20 5.96
C ASP A 187 7.56 22.77 6.76
N TYR A 188 6.48 23.18 6.06
CA TYR A 188 5.24 23.64 6.70
C TYR A 188 4.61 22.54 7.57
N VAL A 189 4.53 21.32 7.04
CA VAL A 189 3.98 20.17 7.78
C VAL A 189 4.84 19.81 8.99
N ALA A 190 6.16 19.83 8.86
CA ALA A 190 7.05 19.57 9.99
C ALA A 190 6.89 20.61 11.10
N GLN A 191 6.83 21.89 10.76
CA GLN A 191 6.60 22.98 11.72
C GLN A 191 5.24 22.86 12.42
N ALA A 192 4.20 22.49 11.68
CA ALA A 192 2.87 22.26 12.23
C ALA A 192 2.86 21.09 13.21
N ILE A 193 3.52 19.97 12.87
CA ILE A 193 3.67 18.81 13.77
C ILE A 193 4.42 19.22 15.03
N HIS A 194 5.53 19.94 14.90
CA HIS A 194 6.30 20.44 16.04
C HIS A 194 5.44 21.29 16.97
N THR A 195 4.67 22.23 16.41
CA THR A 195 3.77 23.10 17.17
C THR A 195 2.66 22.30 17.86
N ALA A 196 2.05 21.34 17.16
CA ALA A 196 1.01 20.50 17.72
C ALA A 196 1.52 19.64 18.89
N VAL A 197 2.76 19.14 18.81
CA VAL A 197 3.37 18.32 19.86
C VAL A 197 3.80 19.15 21.07
N THR A 198 4.21 20.40 20.87
CA THR A 198 4.69 21.27 21.95
C THR A 198 3.59 22.07 22.65
N LYS A 199 2.47 22.36 21.97
CA LYS A 199 1.29 23.02 22.57
C LYS A 199 0.42 22.09 23.41
N ALA A 200 0.38 20.79 23.09
CA ALA A 200 -0.57 19.83 23.62
C ALA A 200 -0.08 19.13 24.89
#